data_AF-A0A4Y2W2R6-F1
#
_entry.id   AF-A0A4Y2W2R6-F1
#
_cell.length_a   1.000
_cell.length_b   1.000
_cell.length_c   1.000
_cell.angle_alpha   90.00
_cell.angle_beta   90.00
_cell.angle_gamma   90.00
#
_symmetry.space_group_name_H-M   'P 1'
#
loop_
_entity.id
_entity.type
_entity.pdbx_description
1 polymer ?
#
loop_
_entity_poly.entity_id
_entity_poly.type
_entity_poly.pdbx_seq_one_letter_code
_entity_poly.pdbx_strand_id
1 'polypeptide(L)'
;KTLADILPADMYKRLKGHLDYVKLMIPSWMQDEHRGLYSEYLFKAITGNWEKKRPVWVMLMINSLTESDIRSTGIPVLDLWLAREATRLGKRAGAVERVEEQCLPLNGLNGTQVRSIEFCSCRTYQNYSFANYSLYFSHLGAPRVRR
;
A
#
# COMPACT_ATOMS: atom_id res chain seq x y z
N LYS A 1 12.86 -7.77 -20.45
CA LYS A 1 13.95 -6.81 -20.18
C LYS A 1 13.81 -6.35 -18.74
N THR A 2 14.78 -6.69 -17.92
CA THR A 2 14.91 -6.26 -16.52
C THR A 2 15.80 -5.02 -16.45
N LEU A 3 15.84 -4.34 -15.31
CA LEU A 3 16.76 -3.20 -15.11
C LEU A 3 18.22 -3.59 -15.24
N ALA A 4 18.59 -4.83 -14.90
CA ALA A 4 19.95 -5.34 -15.08
C ALA A 4 20.37 -5.37 -16.56
N ASP A 5 19.41 -5.54 -17.48
CA ASP A 5 19.68 -5.56 -18.93
C ASP A 5 19.82 -4.14 -19.52
N ILE A 6 19.42 -3.10 -18.76
CA ILE A 6 19.31 -1.71 -19.24
C ILE A 6 20.37 -0.83 -18.58
N LEU A 7 20.65 -1.04 -17.30
CA LEU A 7 21.59 -0.22 -16.55
C LEU A 7 23.02 -0.76 -16.67
N PRO A 8 24.02 0.14 -16.69
CA PRO A 8 25.41 -0.24 -16.45
C PRO A 8 25.55 -1.06 -15.16
N ALA A 9 26.41 -2.08 -15.18
CA ALA A 9 26.55 -3.04 -14.08
C ALA A 9 26.97 -2.38 -12.75
N ASP A 10 27.80 -1.33 -12.82
CA ASP A 10 28.21 -0.53 -11.67
C ASP A 10 27.04 0.25 -11.06
N MET A 11 26.19 0.85 -11.89
CA MET A 11 25.00 1.57 -11.45
C MET A 11 23.99 0.63 -10.81
N TYR A 12 23.77 -0.55 -11.41
CA TYR A 12 22.89 -1.57 -10.84
C TYR A 12 23.38 -2.02 -9.45
N LYS A 13 24.69 -2.24 -9.30
CA LYS A 13 25.30 -2.63 -8.02
C LYS A 13 25.16 -1.54 -6.95
N ARG A 14 25.38 -0.27 -7.32
CA ARG A 14 25.21 0.89 -6.42
C ARG A 14 23.75 1.04 -5.97
N LEU A 15 22.81 0.88 -6.91
CA LEU A 15 21.38 0.91 -6.60
C LEU A 15 20.99 -0.18 -5.61
N LYS A 16 21.40 -1.42 -5.88
CA LYS A 16 21.12 -2.55 -4.98
C LYS A 16 21.67 -2.31 -3.58
N GLY A 17 22.94 -1.87 -3.48
CA GLY A 17 23.56 -1.54 -2.19
C GLY A 17 22.86 -0.40 -1.46
N HIS A 18 22.35 0.61 -2.17
CA HIS A 18 21.57 1.68 -1.56
C HIS A 18 20.23 1.17 -1.01
N LEU A 19 19.53 0.29 -1.73
CA LEU A 19 18.28 -0.32 -1.24
C LEU A 19 18.52 -1.21 -0.02
N ASP A 20 19.62 -1.96 0.01
CA ASP A 20 20.02 -2.77 1.16
C ASP A 20 20.31 -1.88 2.39
N TYR A 21 21.01 -0.75 2.20
CA TYR A 21 21.23 0.26 3.24
C TYR A 21 19.91 0.83 3.76
N VAL A 22 19.04 1.30 2.86
CA VAL A 22 17.74 1.88 3.22
C VAL A 22 16.92 0.89 4.03
N LYS A 23 16.85 -0.38 3.61
CA LYS A 23 16.13 -1.44 4.33
C LYS A 23 16.55 -1.56 5.80
N LEU A 24 17.85 -1.44 6.07
CA LEU A 24 18.40 -1.46 7.42
C LEU A 24 18.11 -0.19 8.21
N MET A 25 18.01 0.96 7.53
CA MET A 25 17.80 2.26 8.17
C MET A 25 16.34 2.59 8.45
N ILE A 26 15.38 2.09 7.65
CA ILE A 26 13.94 2.36 7.83
C ILE A 26 13.50 2.21 9.30
N PRO A 27 13.81 1.11 10.03
CA PRO A 27 13.42 0.97 11.44
C PRO A 27 13.96 2.08 12.35
N SER A 28 15.17 2.58 12.08
CA SER A 28 15.80 3.64 12.89
C SER A 28 15.18 5.02 12.66
N TRP A 29 14.62 5.25 11.47
CA TRP A 29 13.94 6.49 11.11
C TRP A 29 12.50 6.56 11.62
N MET A 30 11.99 5.47 12.19
CA MET A 30 10.63 5.33 12.67
C MET A 30 10.56 5.43 14.21
N GLN A 31 9.51 6.08 14.70
CA GLN A 31 9.23 6.15 16.14
C GLN A 31 8.77 4.78 16.69
N ASP A 32 9.14 4.51 17.95
CA ASP A 32 9.24 3.21 18.64
C ASP A 32 8.14 2.17 18.36
N GLU A 33 6.89 2.60 18.17
CA GLU A 33 5.74 1.70 18.07
C GLU A 33 5.65 0.93 16.74
N HIS A 34 6.47 1.28 15.73
CA HIS A 34 6.33 0.80 14.35
C HIS A 34 7.57 0.11 13.77
N ARG A 35 8.59 -0.17 14.59
CA ARG A 35 9.94 -0.57 14.13
C ARG A 35 10.03 -1.99 13.56
N GLY A 36 9.04 -2.84 13.83
CA GLY A 36 9.02 -4.27 13.44
C GLY A 36 8.39 -4.53 12.06
N LEU A 37 7.40 -5.42 11.99
CA LEU A 37 6.73 -5.88 10.74
C LEU A 37 6.30 -4.76 9.77
N TYR A 38 6.00 -3.57 10.29
CA TYR A 38 5.59 -2.43 9.48
C TYR A 38 6.76 -1.81 8.70
N SER A 39 7.99 -1.84 9.21
CA SER A 39 9.18 -1.33 8.49
C SER A 39 9.51 -2.20 7.27
N GLU A 40 9.43 -3.53 7.40
CA GLU A 40 9.60 -4.49 6.30
C GLU A 40 8.49 -4.36 5.24
N TYR A 41 7.25 -4.20 5.69
CA TYR A 41 6.12 -3.96 4.81
C TYR A 41 6.29 -2.64 4.04
N LEU A 42 6.62 -1.55 4.73
CA LEU A 42 6.81 -0.23 4.13
C LEU A 42 7.90 -0.27 3.06
N PHE A 43 9.04 -0.90 3.38
CA PHE A 43 10.10 -1.10 2.40
C PHE A 43 9.61 -1.87 1.17
N LYS A 44 8.87 -2.97 1.36
CA LYS A 44 8.31 -3.78 0.27
C LYS A 44 7.24 -3.05 -0.53
N ALA A 45 6.45 -2.19 0.10
CA ALA A 45 5.42 -1.39 -0.56
C ALA A 45 6.04 -0.35 -1.51
N ILE A 46 7.13 0.30 -1.08
CA ILE A 46 7.82 1.31 -1.89
C ILE A 46 8.68 0.66 -2.98
N THR A 47 9.49 -0.34 -2.59
CA THR A 47 10.53 -0.94 -3.44
C THR A 47 10.11 -2.23 -4.14
N GLY A 48 8.86 -2.66 -3.96
CA GLY A 48 8.35 -3.91 -4.50
C GLY A 48 8.57 -4.05 -6.00
N ASN A 49 9.15 -5.18 -6.42
CA ASN A 49 9.46 -5.50 -7.80
C ASN A 49 10.27 -4.41 -8.53
N TRP A 50 11.13 -3.66 -7.83
CA TRP A 50 11.87 -2.55 -8.43
C TRP A 50 12.67 -2.97 -9.67
N GLU A 51 13.24 -4.18 -9.72
CA GLU A 51 14.01 -4.74 -10.84
C GLU A 51 13.24 -4.82 -12.17
N LYS A 52 11.90 -4.77 -12.11
CA LYS A 52 11.02 -4.79 -13.29
C LYS A 52 10.45 -3.40 -13.64
N LYS A 53 10.75 -2.36 -12.85
CA LYS A 53 10.29 -0.98 -13.11
C LYS A 53 11.10 -0.35 -14.26
N ARG A 54 10.53 0.67 -14.92
CA ARG A 54 11.30 1.47 -15.88
C ARG A 54 12.31 2.36 -15.14
N PRO A 55 13.48 2.70 -15.72
CA PRO A 55 14.49 3.53 -15.06
C PRO A 55 13.97 4.84 -14.46
N VAL A 56 13.05 5.53 -15.14
CA VAL A 56 12.43 6.77 -14.64
C VAL A 56 11.67 6.53 -13.33
N TRP A 57 10.93 5.43 -13.22
CA TRP A 57 10.20 5.08 -11.98
C TRP A 57 11.13 4.70 -10.84
N VAL A 58 12.27 4.08 -11.16
CA VAL A 58 13.31 3.78 -10.16
C VAL A 58 13.93 5.07 -9.62
N MET A 59 14.19 6.05 -10.48
CA MET A 59 14.72 7.35 -10.05
C MET A 59 13.76 8.06 -9.08
N LEU A 60 12.47 8.12 -9.42
CA LEU A 60 11.45 8.70 -8.55
C LEU A 60 11.34 7.95 -7.22
N MET A 61 11.41 6.62 -7.26
CA MET A 61 11.41 5.77 -6.07
C MET A 61 12.60 6.10 -5.16
N ILE A 62 13.83 6.19 -5.70
CA ILE A 62 15.02 6.53 -4.91
C ILE A 62 14.88 7.90 -4.25
N ASN A 63 14.33 8.90 -4.97
CA ASN A 63 14.10 10.23 -4.41
C ASN A 63 13.11 10.24 -3.23
N SER A 64 12.26 9.21 -3.12
CA SER A 64 11.30 9.04 -2.01
C SER A 64 11.84 8.20 -0.84
N LEU A 65 13.08 7.71 -0.92
CA LEU A 65 13.70 6.88 0.13
C LEU A 65 14.54 7.71 1.11
N THR A 66 14.12 8.94 1.41
CA THR A 66 14.77 9.80 2.40
C THR A 66 14.19 9.59 3.79
N GLU A 67 14.96 9.93 4.82
CA GLU A 67 14.48 9.89 6.20
C GLU A 67 13.23 10.75 6.42
N SER A 68 13.20 11.96 5.85
CA SER A 68 12.04 12.86 5.96
C SER A 68 10.79 12.27 5.30
N ASP A 69 10.94 11.68 4.11
CA ASP A 69 9.81 11.08 3.39
C ASP A 69 9.28 9.86 4.15
N ILE A 70 10.17 8.99 4.62
CA ILE A 70 9.79 7.78 5.38
C ILE A 70 9.12 8.16 6.70
N ARG A 71 9.64 9.16 7.41
CA ARG A 71 9.03 9.68 8.65
C ARG A 71 7.63 10.25 8.39
N SER A 72 7.42 10.90 7.25
CA SER A 72 6.09 11.41 6.85
C SER A 72 5.15 10.32 6.33
N THR A 73 5.68 9.24 5.75
CA THR A 73 4.90 8.09 5.25
C THR A 73 4.32 7.26 6.40
N GLY A 74 4.92 7.36 7.59
CA GLY A 74 4.38 6.77 8.83
C GLY A 74 3.04 7.35 9.29
N ILE A 75 2.43 8.30 8.55
CA ILE A 75 1.04 8.71 8.73
C ILE A 75 0.16 7.64 8.07
N PRO A 76 -0.47 6.73 8.83
CA PRO A 76 -1.39 5.76 8.25
C PRO A 76 -2.50 6.49 7.50
N VAL A 77 -2.97 5.88 6.40
CA VAL A 77 -4.23 6.30 5.76
C VAL A 77 -5.30 6.39 6.87
N LEU A 78 -6.14 7.42 6.80
CA LEU A 78 -7.11 7.75 7.85
C LEU A 78 -7.89 6.53 8.35
N ASP A 79 -8.29 5.63 7.44
CA ASP A 79 -9.04 4.41 7.77
C ASP A 79 -8.24 3.45 8.67
N LEU A 80 -6.94 3.29 8.40
CA LEU A 80 -6.06 2.46 9.22
C LEU A 80 -5.80 3.10 10.58
N TRP A 81 -5.66 4.43 10.62
CA TRP A 81 -5.55 5.16 11.88
C TRP A 81 -6.80 4.97 12.75
N LEU A 82 -7.98 5.17 12.18
CA LEU A 82 -9.26 5.03 12.86
C LEU A 82 -9.52 3.61 13.34
N ALA A 83 -9.19 2.59 12.53
CA ALA A 83 -9.33 1.18 12.92
C ALA A 83 -8.43 0.82 14.13
N ARG A 84 -7.20 1.34 14.16
CA ARG A 84 -6.27 1.15 15.28
C ARG A 84 -6.73 1.89 16.53
N GLU A 85 -7.16 3.14 16.37
CA GLU A 85 -7.64 3.97 17.47
C GLU A 85 -8.92 3.40 18.08
N ALA A 86 -9.82 2.85 17.25
CA ALA A 86 -10.97 2.09 17.72
C ALA A 86 -10.52 0.89 18.57
N THR A 87 -9.52 0.12 18.12
CA THR A 87 -8.98 -1.01 18.88
C THR A 87 -8.37 -0.56 20.22
N ARG A 88 -7.55 0.51 20.22
CA ARG A 88 -6.93 1.09 21.41
C ARG A 88 -7.96 1.53 22.45
N LEU A 89 -9.08 2.06 21.99
CA LEU A 89 -10.20 2.50 22.82
C LEU A 89 -11.22 1.38 23.11
N GLY A 90 -10.95 0.14 22.70
CA GLY A 90 -11.87 -1.00 22.89
C GLY A 90 -13.18 -0.87 22.09
N LYS A 91 -13.22 0.00 21.09
CA LYS A 91 -14.37 0.20 20.20
C LYS A 91 -14.36 -0.86 19.08
N ARG A 92 -15.56 -1.22 18.64
CA ARG A 92 -15.74 -2.11 17.49
C ARG A 92 -15.51 -1.31 16.20
N ALA A 93 -14.63 -1.81 15.34
CA ALA A 93 -14.46 -1.30 13.99
C ALA A 93 -15.47 -1.98 13.05
N GLY A 94 -16.13 -1.17 12.22
CA GLY A 94 -17.15 -1.60 11.26
C GLY A 94 -16.88 -1.00 9.88
N ALA A 95 -17.45 -1.59 8.83
CA ALA A 95 -17.46 -0.94 7.52
C ALA A 95 -18.30 0.35 7.60
N VAL A 96 -17.79 1.44 7.02
CA VAL A 96 -18.48 2.75 6.98
C VAL A 96 -19.75 2.67 6.13
N GLU A 97 -19.69 1.88 5.05
CA GLU A 97 -20.77 1.73 4.07
C GLU A 97 -21.15 0.26 3.92
N ARG A 98 -22.39 0.03 3.51
CA ARG A 98 -22.85 -1.27 3.04
C ARG A 98 -22.44 -1.48 1.59
N VAL A 99 -22.30 -2.74 1.22
CA VAL A 99 -21.92 -3.15 -0.13
C VAL A 99 -22.92 -2.62 -1.17
N GLU A 100 -24.19 -2.58 -0.78
CA GLU A 100 -25.29 -2.11 -1.60
C GLU A 100 -25.23 -0.59 -1.83
N GLU A 101 -24.69 0.17 -0.86
CA GLU A 101 -24.58 1.64 -0.92
C GLU A 101 -23.52 2.07 -1.93
N GLN A 102 -22.44 1.30 -2.10
CA GLN A 102 -21.42 1.56 -3.14
C GLN A 102 -21.89 1.26 -4.56
N CYS A 103 -22.95 0.48 -4.71
CA CYS A 103 -23.49 0.11 -6.01
C CYS A 103 -24.47 1.14 -6.58
N LEU A 104 -25.10 1.98 -5.74
CA LEU A 104 -26.07 2.98 -6.19
C LEU A 104 -25.46 4.01 -7.16
N PRO A 105 -24.27 4.60 -6.91
CA PRO A 105 -23.64 5.52 -7.85
C PRO A 105 -23.16 4.83 -9.13
N LEU A 106 -22.66 3.59 -9.01
CA LEU A 106 -22.14 2.81 -10.15
C LEU A 106 -23.24 2.40 -11.12
N ASN A 107 -24.44 2.09 -10.61
CA ASN A 107 -25.60 1.73 -11.42
C ASN A 107 -26.20 2.94 -12.17
N GLY A 108 -25.82 4.17 -11.82
CA GLY A 108 -26.28 5.40 -12.47
C GLY A 108 -25.38 5.89 -13.61
N LEU A 109 -24.26 5.21 -13.89
CA LEU A 109 -23.31 5.60 -14.92
C LEU A 109 -23.71 5.02 -16.29
N ASN A 110 -23.69 5.87 -17.33
CA ASN A 110 -23.89 5.44 -18.71
C ASN A 110 -22.57 4.96 -19.33
N GLY A 111 -22.63 4.00 -20.26
CA GLY A 111 -21.44 3.43 -20.92
C GLY A 111 -20.57 4.44 -21.70
N THR A 112 -21.10 5.63 -21.98
CA THR A 112 -20.36 6.75 -22.57
C THR A 112 -19.50 7.52 -21.56
N GLN A 113 -19.83 7.46 -20.27
CA GLN A 113 -19.06 8.06 -19.17
C GLN A 113 -17.88 7.19 -18.75
N VAL A 114 -17.89 5.89 -19.08
CA VAL A 114 -16.91 4.90 -18.60
C VAL A 114 -16.22 4.24 -19.79
N ARG A 115 -15.00 4.69 -20.11
CA ARG A 115 -14.23 4.23 -21.29
C ARG A 115 -13.61 2.82 -21.14
N SER A 116 -13.72 2.20 -19.96
CA SER A 116 -13.12 0.90 -19.63
C SER A 116 -14.06 0.07 -18.72
N ILE A 117 -15.12 -0.48 -19.30
CA ILE A 117 -16.22 -1.13 -18.56
C ILE A 117 -15.87 -2.54 -18.06
N GLU A 118 -14.70 -3.10 -18.40
CA GLU A 118 -14.35 -4.46 -17.96
C GLU A 118 -14.17 -4.62 -16.44
N PHE A 119 -13.98 -3.53 -15.68
CA PHE A 119 -13.65 -3.61 -14.23
C PHE A 119 -14.65 -2.96 -13.25
N CYS A 120 -15.64 -2.19 -13.71
CA CYS A 120 -16.53 -1.42 -12.82
C CYS A 120 -17.98 -1.90 -12.83
N SER A 121 -18.23 -3.20 -12.73
CA SER A 121 -19.57 -3.70 -12.37
C SER A 121 -19.66 -3.88 -10.84
N CYS A 122 -20.82 -3.56 -10.24
CA CYS A 122 -21.09 -3.84 -8.81
C CYS A 122 -20.78 -5.30 -8.45
N ARG A 123 -21.04 -6.22 -9.39
CA ARG A 123 -20.75 -7.66 -9.28
C ARG A 123 -19.23 -7.96 -9.18
N THR A 124 -18.39 -7.15 -9.80
CA THR A 124 -16.92 -7.24 -9.70
C THR A 124 -16.42 -6.63 -8.38
N TYR A 125 -17.02 -5.51 -7.94
CA TYR A 125 -16.67 -4.82 -6.69
C TYR A 125 -16.96 -5.67 -5.44
N GLN A 126 -18.10 -6.38 -5.44
CA GLN A 126 -18.48 -7.34 -4.39
C GLN A 126 -17.43 -8.45 -4.19
N ASN A 127 -16.84 -8.94 -5.29
CA ASN A 127 -15.83 -10.00 -5.23
C ASN A 127 -14.43 -9.48 -4.85
N TYR A 128 -14.07 -8.25 -5.25
CA TYR A 128 -12.74 -7.66 -4.96
C TYR A 128 -12.62 -7.09 -3.54
N SER A 129 -13.69 -6.49 -3.00
CA SER A 129 -13.66 -5.82 -1.69
C SER A 129 -13.54 -6.82 -0.52
N PHE A 130 -14.17 -7.99 -0.60
CA PHE A 130 -14.11 -8.98 0.50
C PHE A 130 -12.83 -9.82 0.53
N ALA A 131 -12.28 -10.18 -0.64
CA ALA A 131 -11.15 -11.11 -0.70
C ALA A 131 -9.80 -10.49 -0.29
N ASN A 132 -9.56 -9.22 -0.63
CA ASN A 132 -8.28 -8.56 -0.36
C ASN A 132 -8.22 -7.81 0.99
N TYR A 133 -9.31 -7.18 1.44
CA TYR A 133 -9.29 -6.41 2.69
C TYR A 133 -9.26 -7.30 3.94
N SER A 134 -9.92 -8.46 3.92
CA SER A 134 -9.88 -9.42 5.04
C SER A 134 -8.46 -9.90 5.33
N LEU A 135 -7.68 -10.19 4.29
CA LEU A 135 -6.28 -10.60 4.39
C LEU A 135 -5.36 -9.46 4.83
N TYR A 136 -5.61 -8.24 4.32
CA TYR A 136 -4.89 -7.01 4.67
C TYR A 136 -5.04 -6.64 6.16
N PHE A 137 -6.27 -6.60 6.67
CA PHE A 137 -6.53 -6.26 8.08
C PHE A 137 -6.08 -7.36 9.06
N SER A 138 -6.17 -8.64 8.65
CA SER A 138 -5.69 -9.76 9.47
C SER A 138 -4.17 -9.74 9.68
N HIS A 139 -3.38 -9.32 8.67
CA HIS A 139 -1.91 -9.21 8.78
C HIS A 139 -1.45 -7.98 9.58
N LEU A 140 -2.29 -6.94 9.67
CA LEU A 140 -2.00 -5.70 10.42
C LEU A 140 -2.45 -5.78 11.89
N GLY A 141 -2.88 -6.94 12.37
CA GLY A 141 -3.41 -7.12 13.72
C GLY A 141 -4.70 -6.34 13.98
N ALA A 142 -5.36 -5.84 12.92
CA ALA A 142 -6.63 -5.16 13.04
C ALA A 142 -7.72 -6.20 13.38
N PRO A 143 -8.61 -5.93 14.35
CA PRO A 143 -9.66 -6.87 14.71
C PRO A 143 -10.52 -7.19 13.50
N ARG A 144 -10.87 -8.47 13.32
CA ARG A 144 -11.86 -8.85 12.30
C ARG A 144 -13.10 -8.00 12.53
N VAL A 145 -13.49 -7.26 11.49
CA VAL A 145 -14.79 -6.61 11.42
C VAL A 145 -15.84 -7.72 11.42
N ARG A 146 -16.32 -8.09 12.62
CA ARG A 146 -17.56 -8.84 12.77
C ARG A 146 -18.69 -7.83 12.72
N ARG A 147 -19.63 -8.05 11.81
CA ARG A 147 -20.98 -7.52 11.95
C ARG A 147 -21.57 -7.98 13.28
#